data_AF-A0A1Q3L771-F1
#
_entry.id   AF-A0A1Q3L771-F1
#
_cell.length_a   1.000
_cell.length_b   1.000
_cell.length_c   1.000
_cell.angle_alpha   90.00
_cell.angle_beta   90.00
_cell.angle_gamma   90.00
#
_symmetry.space_group_name_H-M   'P 1'
#
loop_
_entity.id
_entity.type
_entity.pdbx_description
1 polymer ?
#
loop_
_entity_poly.entity_id
_entity_poly.type
_entity_poly.pdbx_seq_one_letter_code
_entity_poly.pdbx_strand_id
1 'polypeptide(L)'
;MVFEGSSAAISHTGKVRSNNQDSGYSGANLFVVADGMGGHAGGDVASSIAIGRMEGLDHPYASTDDAQASLQAAATAAASDLVRASKERPELAGLGTTLSAIVMVEDHAVIGHIGDSRIYLYRDDALTQITTDHTFVQRLVDSGRITLEEARYHPRRSVLMRVLSDMDIAPDLDMFVMPTHPGDRWLLCSDGLSGVVDEAHIAKAMGQGLAPGRTADNLLKQALDGGAPDNVTVVLVDVGGAHPLSSGTPTVVGAASNPSSLPVAPPRSSLTGWLHPVLQAANEPSHFEPDSDYFEEIIEEDKRRRTRRRIAWLAGLLVAVLALIGGGILAYNWTQTRYFVGADDDSVVIYRGIQQDLGPIKLSTEVKDTFILLADLPSYQRDSVERTINARSLADAIAITERLRQSALPPIPVPIPTPTPSAPEPTPTEVPTP
;
A
#
# COMPACT_ATOMS: atom_id res chain seq x y z
N MET A 1 9.03 -13.69 -47.85
CA MET A 1 7.58 -13.49 -48.11
C MET A 1 7.06 -12.41 -47.17
N VAL A 2 5.92 -11.79 -47.46
CA VAL A 2 5.27 -10.85 -46.51
C VAL A 2 4.52 -11.68 -45.49
N PHE A 3 4.64 -11.34 -44.21
CA PHE A 3 3.88 -11.93 -43.13
C PHE A 3 2.37 -11.90 -43.42
N GLU A 4 1.71 -13.03 -43.21
CA GLU A 4 0.25 -13.15 -43.31
C GLU A 4 -0.38 -13.14 -41.92
N GLY A 5 -0.95 -12.00 -41.54
CA GLY A 5 -1.64 -11.85 -40.27
C GLY A 5 -2.37 -10.53 -40.14
N SER A 6 -2.76 -10.22 -38.92
CA SER A 6 -3.36 -8.92 -38.58
C SER A 6 -2.73 -8.38 -37.31
N SER A 7 -2.61 -7.07 -37.21
CA SER A 7 -1.98 -6.43 -36.06
C SER A 7 -2.68 -5.13 -35.70
N ALA A 8 -2.43 -4.66 -34.48
CA ALA A 8 -2.86 -3.35 -34.02
C ALA A 8 -1.87 -2.82 -32.99
N ALA A 9 -1.65 -1.50 -33.03
CA ALA A 9 -0.89 -0.78 -32.02
C ALA A 9 -1.80 0.27 -31.36
N ILE A 10 -1.68 0.42 -30.05
CA ILE A 10 -2.33 1.48 -29.27
C ILE A 10 -1.36 1.99 -28.21
N SER A 11 -1.42 3.29 -27.94
CA SER A 11 -0.63 3.92 -26.88
C SER A 11 -1.45 5.00 -26.19
N HIS A 12 -1.30 5.12 -24.87
CA HIS A 12 -1.99 6.09 -24.04
C HIS A 12 -1.08 6.62 -22.94
N THR A 13 -1.19 7.91 -22.62
CA THR A 13 -0.42 8.60 -21.57
C THR A 13 -0.63 8.05 -20.14
N GLY A 14 -1.55 7.10 -19.93
CA GLY A 14 -2.06 6.77 -18.59
C GLY A 14 -2.88 7.88 -17.94
N LYS A 15 -3.03 7.83 -16.60
CA LYS A 15 -3.81 8.79 -15.80
C LYS A 15 -2.97 9.74 -14.95
N VAL A 16 -1.68 9.46 -14.80
CA VAL A 16 -0.79 10.19 -13.86
C VAL A 16 0.29 11.00 -14.58
N ARG A 17 0.89 10.46 -15.65
CA ARG A 17 1.92 11.16 -16.43
C ARG A 17 1.31 12.32 -17.22
N SER A 18 2.10 13.36 -17.46
CA SER A 18 1.69 14.54 -18.24
C SER A 18 1.90 14.39 -19.75
N ASN A 19 2.84 13.53 -20.15
CA ASN A 19 3.22 13.26 -21.53
C ASN A 19 3.37 11.75 -21.73
N ASN A 20 3.24 11.33 -22.98
CA ASN A 20 3.50 9.96 -23.40
C ASN A 20 4.93 9.86 -23.91
N GLN A 21 5.76 9.09 -23.21
CA GLN A 21 7.16 8.83 -23.54
C GLN A 21 7.34 7.46 -24.20
N ASP A 22 6.29 6.64 -24.24
CA ASP A 22 6.31 5.41 -25.02
C ASP A 22 6.14 5.71 -26.51
N SER A 23 6.69 4.82 -27.34
CA SER A 23 6.41 4.74 -28.76
C SER A 23 6.18 3.29 -29.19
N GLY A 24 5.35 3.10 -30.22
CA GLY A 24 5.07 1.78 -30.77
C GLY A 24 4.94 1.81 -32.28
N TYR A 25 5.25 0.68 -32.92
CA TYR A 25 5.17 0.48 -34.36
C TYR A 25 4.51 -0.85 -34.68
N SER A 26 3.58 -0.84 -35.62
CA SER A 26 2.95 -2.03 -36.19
C SER A 26 2.94 -1.91 -37.72
N GLY A 27 3.89 -2.58 -38.36
CA GLY A 27 4.06 -2.63 -39.80
C GLY A 27 3.56 -3.92 -40.43
N ALA A 28 4.10 -4.23 -41.61
CA ALA A 28 3.76 -5.44 -42.36
C ALA A 28 4.51 -6.68 -41.83
N ASN A 29 5.79 -6.54 -41.48
CA ASN A 29 6.65 -7.61 -40.97
C ASN A 29 7.30 -7.23 -39.64
N LEU A 30 7.28 -5.96 -39.25
CA LEU A 30 7.93 -5.44 -38.05
C LEU A 30 6.92 -4.93 -37.01
N PHE A 31 7.14 -5.29 -35.74
CA PHE A 31 6.35 -4.87 -34.60
C PHE A 31 7.26 -4.46 -33.45
N VAL A 32 7.06 -3.27 -32.87
CA VAL A 32 7.98 -2.71 -31.88
C VAL A 32 7.25 -1.97 -30.78
N VAL A 33 7.74 -2.10 -29.55
CA VAL A 33 7.43 -1.22 -28.42
C VAL A 33 8.74 -0.68 -27.85
N ALA A 34 8.76 0.62 -27.57
CA ALA A 34 9.86 1.31 -26.92
C ALA A 34 9.31 2.22 -25.82
N ASP A 35 9.65 1.93 -24.56
CA ASP A 35 9.30 2.75 -23.40
C ASP A 35 10.44 3.76 -23.15
N GLY A 36 10.14 5.05 -23.25
CA GLY A 36 11.12 6.12 -23.19
C GLY A 36 11.33 6.63 -21.77
N MET A 37 12.58 6.65 -21.32
CA MET A 37 12.99 7.16 -20.02
C MET A 37 14.00 8.32 -20.15
N GLY A 38 13.98 9.19 -19.15
CA GLY A 38 14.89 10.33 -19.08
C GLY A 38 14.26 11.48 -18.30
N GLY A 39 15.09 12.36 -17.73
CA GLY A 39 14.61 13.64 -17.20
C GLY A 39 14.00 14.50 -18.32
N HIS A 40 13.32 15.60 -17.97
CA HIS A 40 12.64 16.48 -18.96
C HIS A 40 11.93 15.68 -20.10
N ALA A 41 11.87 16.23 -21.31
CA ALA A 41 11.37 15.56 -22.51
C ALA A 41 12.43 14.62 -23.15
N GLY A 42 13.20 13.90 -22.33
CA GLY A 42 14.23 12.96 -22.79
C GLY A 42 13.65 11.65 -23.31
N GLY A 43 12.66 11.10 -22.59
CA GLY A 43 12.08 9.79 -22.89
C GLY A 43 11.32 9.74 -24.22
N ASP A 44 10.49 10.75 -24.51
CA ASP A 44 9.73 10.86 -25.76
C ASP A 44 10.66 10.99 -26.97
N VAL A 45 11.77 11.71 -26.83
CA VAL A 45 12.82 11.77 -27.87
C VAL A 45 13.51 10.43 -28.03
N ALA A 46 13.84 9.75 -26.92
CA ALA A 46 14.54 8.47 -26.95
C ALA A 46 13.74 7.37 -27.66
N SER A 47 12.49 7.16 -27.26
CA SER A 47 11.63 6.14 -27.85
C SER A 47 11.30 6.46 -29.31
N SER A 48 11.16 7.74 -29.67
CA SER A 48 10.94 8.17 -31.06
C SER A 48 12.15 7.88 -31.95
N ILE A 49 13.37 8.14 -31.46
CA ILE A 49 14.61 7.80 -32.19
C ILE A 49 14.71 6.29 -32.40
N ALA A 50 14.43 5.49 -31.37
CA ALA A 50 14.45 4.04 -31.46
C ALA A 50 13.45 3.54 -32.51
N ILE A 51 12.17 3.93 -32.43
CA ILE A 51 11.16 3.54 -33.42
C ILE A 51 11.57 3.97 -34.83
N GLY A 52 11.98 5.23 -35.03
CA GLY A 52 12.36 5.73 -36.34
C GLY A 52 13.53 4.98 -37.00
N ARG A 53 14.43 4.39 -36.20
CA ARG A 53 15.48 3.49 -36.72
C ARG A 53 14.98 2.09 -37.02
N MET A 54 14.00 1.60 -36.27
CA MET A 54 13.39 0.30 -36.51
C MET A 54 12.50 0.30 -37.74
N GLU A 55 11.79 1.40 -38.05
CA GLU A 55 10.88 1.49 -39.22
C GLU A 55 11.51 1.01 -40.53
N GLY A 56 12.81 1.26 -40.71
CA GLY A 56 13.57 0.83 -41.89
C GLY A 56 13.71 -0.69 -42.05
N LEU A 57 13.35 -1.48 -41.02
CA LEU A 57 13.35 -2.93 -41.01
C LEU A 57 12.01 -3.54 -41.44
N ASP A 58 10.98 -2.72 -41.71
CA ASP A 58 9.65 -3.22 -42.13
C ASP A 58 9.63 -3.67 -43.61
N HIS A 59 10.43 -4.69 -43.91
CA HIS A 59 10.50 -5.31 -45.22
C HIS A 59 10.76 -6.81 -45.10
N PRO A 60 10.48 -7.60 -46.16
CA PRO A 60 10.83 -9.01 -46.15
C PRO A 60 12.33 -9.23 -46.04
N TYR A 61 12.73 -10.22 -45.24
CA TYR A 61 14.10 -10.71 -45.15
C TYR A 61 14.26 -12.05 -45.88
N ALA A 62 15.49 -12.36 -46.31
CA ALA A 62 15.82 -13.62 -46.96
C ALA A 62 16.10 -14.75 -45.96
N SER A 63 16.55 -14.41 -44.76
CA SER A 63 16.86 -15.35 -43.68
C SER A 63 16.64 -14.72 -42.30
N THR A 64 16.50 -15.56 -41.28
CA THR A 64 16.43 -15.11 -39.88
C THR A 64 17.73 -14.44 -39.44
N ASP A 65 18.87 -14.91 -39.92
CA ASP A 65 20.19 -14.35 -39.59
C ASP A 65 20.34 -12.91 -40.11
N ASP A 66 19.85 -12.64 -41.34
CA ASP A 66 19.85 -11.28 -41.90
C ASP A 66 18.96 -10.33 -41.09
N ALA A 67 17.81 -10.81 -40.62
CA ALA A 67 16.91 -10.04 -39.78
C ALA A 67 17.53 -9.77 -38.39
N GLN A 68 18.17 -10.75 -37.76
CA GLN A 68 18.89 -10.57 -36.49
C GLN A 68 20.02 -9.55 -36.63
N ALA A 69 20.85 -9.69 -37.67
CA ALA A 69 21.95 -8.76 -37.93
C ALA A 69 21.43 -7.33 -38.17
N SER A 70 20.33 -7.19 -38.92
CA SER A 70 19.72 -5.89 -39.20
C SER A 70 19.10 -5.25 -37.95
N LEU A 71 18.48 -6.05 -37.08
CA LEU A 71 17.92 -5.58 -35.81
C LEU A 71 19.01 -5.10 -34.85
N GLN A 72 20.11 -5.85 -34.73
CA GLN A 72 21.29 -5.45 -33.94
C GLN A 72 21.91 -4.16 -34.50
N ALA A 73 22.05 -4.06 -35.83
CA ALA A 73 22.59 -2.89 -36.50
C ALA A 73 21.70 -1.64 -36.30
N ALA A 74 20.38 -1.81 -36.38
CA ALA A 74 19.42 -0.73 -36.13
C ALA A 74 19.46 -0.25 -34.67
N ALA A 75 19.58 -1.16 -33.70
CA ALA A 75 19.75 -0.80 -32.29
C ALA A 75 21.06 -0.04 -32.05
N THR A 76 22.16 -0.50 -32.65
CA THR A 76 23.47 0.20 -32.60
C THR A 76 23.37 1.61 -33.21
N ALA A 77 22.66 1.74 -34.34
CA ALA A 77 22.42 3.04 -34.97
C ALA A 77 21.54 3.96 -34.13
N ALA A 78 20.51 3.40 -33.47
CA ALA A 78 19.65 4.14 -32.55
C ALA A 78 20.44 4.63 -31.33
N ALA A 79 21.26 3.79 -30.69
CA ALA A 79 22.18 4.19 -29.62
C ALA A 79 23.08 5.35 -30.05
N SER A 80 23.69 5.24 -31.24
CA SER A 80 24.53 6.29 -31.81
C SER A 80 23.78 7.62 -31.99
N ASP A 81 22.49 7.57 -32.35
CA ASP A 81 21.63 8.74 -32.44
C ASP A 81 21.24 9.34 -31.10
N LEU A 82 20.99 8.50 -30.08
CA LEU A 82 20.74 8.98 -28.71
C LEU A 82 21.97 9.76 -28.18
N VAL A 83 23.17 9.20 -28.36
CA VAL A 83 24.45 9.85 -28.01
C VAL A 83 24.59 11.19 -28.73
N ARG A 84 24.25 11.24 -30.03
CA ARG A 84 24.29 12.49 -30.79
C ARG A 84 23.27 13.50 -30.29
N ALA A 85 22.03 13.08 -30.03
CA ALA A 85 20.97 13.93 -29.52
C ALA A 85 21.33 14.55 -28.16
N SER A 86 21.90 13.76 -27.24
CA SER A 86 22.40 14.19 -25.94
C SER A 86 23.55 15.21 -26.05
N LYS A 87 24.47 15.01 -27.02
CA LYS A 87 25.56 15.96 -27.29
C LYS A 87 25.07 17.29 -27.87
N GLU A 88 24.07 17.26 -28.74
CA GLU A 88 23.50 18.46 -29.36
C GLU A 88 22.60 19.24 -28.39
N ARG A 89 21.92 18.52 -27.49
CA ARG A 89 20.97 19.07 -26.51
C ARG A 89 21.31 18.53 -25.11
N PRO A 90 22.17 19.23 -24.34
CA PRO A 90 22.59 18.79 -23.01
C PRO A 90 21.43 18.56 -22.02
N GLU A 91 20.27 19.17 -22.27
CA GLU A 91 19.04 18.93 -21.50
C GLU A 91 18.47 17.51 -21.64
N LEU A 92 18.91 16.75 -22.65
CA LEU A 92 18.55 15.36 -22.87
C LEU A 92 19.55 14.37 -22.25
N ALA A 93 20.56 14.83 -21.51
CA ALA A 93 21.55 13.95 -20.92
C ALA A 93 20.91 12.85 -20.06
N GLY A 94 21.33 11.60 -20.29
CA GLY A 94 20.76 10.42 -19.63
C GLY A 94 19.44 9.95 -20.24
N LEU A 95 19.11 10.35 -21.47
CA LEU A 95 17.98 9.77 -22.20
C LEU A 95 18.25 8.29 -22.50
N GLY A 96 17.20 7.49 -22.41
CA GLY A 96 17.23 6.09 -22.77
C GLY A 96 15.85 5.56 -23.10
N THR A 97 15.79 4.35 -23.63
CA THR A 97 14.53 3.69 -23.93
C THR A 97 14.70 2.19 -23.87
N THR A 98 13.65 1.48 -23.50
CA THR A 98 13.56 0.05 -23.74
C THR A 98 13.31 -0.19 -25.23
N LEU A 99 13.58 -1.41 -25.69
CA LEU A 99 13.27 -1.83 -27.04
C LEU A 99 12.85 -3.29 -27.00
N SER A 100 11.65 -3.58 -27.48
CA SER A 100 11.15 -4.93 -27.71
C SER A 100 10.60 -4.99 -29.12
N ALA A 101 11.18 -5.84 -29.97
CA ALA A 101 10.85 -5.91 -31.38
C ALA A 101 10.64 -7.37 -31.83
N ILE A 102 9.73 -7.55 -32.79
CA ILE A 102 9.53 -8.78 -33.54
C ILE A 102 9.61 -8.45 -35.04
N VAL A 103 10.46 -9.17 -35.76
CA VAL A 103 10.50 -9.23 -37.22
C VAL A 103 10.02 -10.61 -37.66
N MET A 104 8.98 -10.66 -38.48
CA MET A 104 8.46 -11.89 -39.05
C MET A 104 9.22 -12.26 -40.32
N VAL A 105 9.83 -13.45 -40.33
CA VAL A 105 10.57 -14.00 -41.45
C VAL A 105 10.01 -15.38 -41.76
N GLU A 106 9.23 -15.47 -42.84
CA GLU A 106 8.50 -16.70 -43.21
C GLU A 106 7.63 -17.21 -42.06
N ASP A 107 7.94 -18.39 -41.51
CA ASP A 107 7.27 -19.02 -40.37
C ASP A 107 8.03 -18.78 -39.06
N HIS A 108 8.94 -17.81 -38.98
CA HIS A 108 9.72 -17.50 -37.78
C HIS A 108 9.51 -16.05 -37.29
N ALA A 109 9.50 -15.89 -35.97
CA ALA A 109 9.57 -14.62 -35.28
C ALA A 109 11.01 -14.41 -34.80
N VAL A 110 11.67 -13.38 -35.35
CA VAL A 110 12.97 -12.90 -34.90
C VAL A 110 12.74 -11.80 -33.88
N ILE A 111 13.15 -12.04 -32.65
CA ILE A 111 12.90 -11.18 -31.51
C ILE A 111 14.20 -10.53 -31.07
N GLY A 112 14.17 -9.22 -30.81
CA GLY A 112 15.24 -8.49 -30.14
C GLY A 112 14.70 -7.69 -28.96
N HIS A 113 15.36 -7.79 -27.82
CA HIS A 113 14.86 -7.23 -26.57
C HIS A 113 15.97 -6.61 -25.71
N ILE A 114 15.70 -5.43 -25.15
CA ILE A 114 16.46 -4.81 -24.07
C ILE A 114 15.53 -3.93 -23.21
N GLY A 115 15.51 -4.16 -21.90
CA GLY A 115 14.73 -3.36 -20.95
C GLY A 115 13.70 -4.21 -20.22
N ASP A 116 12.58 -3.62 -19.81
CA ASP A 116 11.50 -4.30 -19.09
C ASP A 116 10.13 -4.22 -19.79
N SER A 117 10.10 -3.67 -21.02
CA SER A 117 9.02 -3.98 -21.97
C SER A 117 8.97 -5.49 -22.20
N ARG A 118 7.78 -6.05 -22.44
CA ARG A 118 7.61 -7.50 -22.50
C ARG A 118 7.03 -7.98 -23.81
N ILE A 119 7.47 -9.17 -24.22
CA ILE A 119 6.90 -9.92 -25.33
C ILE A 119 6.30 -11.20 -24.78
N TYR A 120 5.02 -11.43 -25.08
CA TYR A 120 4.30 -12.65 -24.74
C TYR A 120 3.85 -13.37 -26.01
N LEU A 121 3.84 -14.70 -25.94
CA LEU A 121 3.20 -15.59 -26.90
C LEU A 121 1.97 -16.23 -26.26
N TYR A 122 0.82 -16.10 -26.90
CA TYR A 122 -0.37 -16.88 -26.59
C TYR A 122 -0.54 -18.00 -27.63
N ARG A 123 -0.43 -19.24 -27.18
CA ARG A 123 -0.55 -20.47 -27.98
C ARG A 123 -1.19 -21.56 -27.13
N ASP A 124 -2.09 -22.35 -27.70
CA ASP A 124 -2.73 -23.50 -27.04
C ASP A 124 -3.34 -23.16 -25.67
N ASP A 125 -4.05 -22.05 -25.58
CA ASP A 125 -4.66 -21.50 -24.36
C ASP A 125 -3.70 -21.17 -23.21
N ALA A 126 -2.40 -21.06 -23.51
CA ALA A 126 -1.37 -20.64 -22.56
C ALA A 126 -0.72 -19.33 -22.99
N LEU A 127 -0.57 -18.40 -22.04
CA LEU A 127 0.25 -17.21 -22.19
C LEU A 127 1.65 -17.50 -21.64
N THR A 128 2.68 -17.26 -22.44
CA THR A 128 4.09 -17.43 -22.04
C THR A 128 4.83 -16.11 -22.26
N GLN A 129 5.49 -15.60 -21.23
CA GLN A 129 6.42 -14.48 -21.38
C GLN A 129 7.71 -15.01 -22.04
N ILE A 130 8.11 -14.41 -23.15
CA ILE A 130 9.27 -14.83 -23.94
C ILE A 130 10.53 -14.05 -23.53
N THR A 131 10.38 -12.75 -23.26
CA THR A 131 11.49 -11.89 -22.83
C THR A 131 11.73 -12.00 -21.32
N THR A 132 12.96 -11.77 -20.89
CA THR A 132 13.31 -11.65 -19.47
C THR A 132 13.62 -10.19 -19.16
N ASP A 133 12.93 -9.62 -18.17
CA ASP A 133 13.08 -8.21 -17.83
C ASP A 133 14.52 -7.89 -17.38
N HIS A 134 15.14 -6.88 -17.98
CA HIS A 134 16.43 -6.36 -17.57
C HIS A 134 16.32 -5.41 -16.37
N THR A 135 15.71 -5.87 -15.27
CA THR A 135 15.51 -5.09 -14.04
C THR A 135 16.37 -5.60 -12.89
N PHE A 136 16.59 -4.74 -11.89
CA PHE A 136 17.30 -5.08 -10.67
C PHE A 136 16.64 -6.25 -9.93
N VAL A 137 15.31 -6.27 -9.89
CA VAL A 137 14.57 -7.34 -9.20
C VAL A 137 14.65 -8.66 -9.94
N GLN A 138 14.67 -8.66 -11.28
CA GLN A 138 14.86 -9.88 -12.05
C GLN A 138 16.23 -10.50 -11.74
N ARG A 139 17.30 -9.70 -11.67
CA ARG A 139 18.63 -10.19 -11.26
C ARG A 139 18.64 -10.79 -9.85
N LEU A 140 17.84 -10.25 -8.93
CA LEU A 140 17.68 -10.83 -7.59
C LEU A 140 16.90 -12.16 -7.62
N VAL A 141 15.91 -12.30 -8.50
CA VAL A 141 15.18 -13.55 -8.72
C VAL A 141 16.12 -14.61 -9.32
N ASP A 142 16.86 -14.27 -10.37
CA ASP A 142 17.77 -15.19 -11.07
C ASP A 142 18.88 -15.71 -10.15
N SER A 143 19.33 -14.87 -9.21
CA SER A 143 20.32 -15.24 -8.18
C SER A 143 19.71 -15.94 -6.96
N GLY A 144 18.40 -16.19 -6.93
CA GLY A 144 17.68 -16.86 -5.85
C GLY A 144 17.59 -16.06 -4.56
N ARG A 145 17.82 -14.73 -4.61
CA ARG A 145 17.81 -13.84 -3.44
C ARG A 145 16.40 -13.42 -3.03
N ILE A 146 15.48 -13.35 -3.97
CA ILE A 146 14.04 -13.10 -3.76
C ILE A 146 13.21 -14.03 -4.64
N THR A 147 11.95 -14.22 -4.29
CA THR A 147 11.00 -14.94 -5.16
C THR A 147 10.38 -14.03 -6.22
N LEU A 148 9.80 -14.62 -7.27
CA LEU A 148 9.01 -13.90 -8.28
C LEU A 148 7.86 -13.08 -7.66
N GLU A 149 7.24 -13.60 -6.59
CA GLU A 149 6.15 -12.92 -5.89
C GLU A 149 6.66 -11.70 -5.12
N GLU A 150 7.81 -11.82 -4.46
CA GLU A 150 8.46 -10.70 -3.75
C GLU A 150 8.91 -9.59 -4.71
N ALA A 151 9.37 -9.95 -5.91
CA ALA A 151 9.80 -8.99 -6.93
C ALA A 151 8.68 -8.00 -7.32
N ARG A 152 7.42 -8.45 -7.40
CA ARG A 152 6.26 -7.62 -7.79
C ARG A 152 6.01 -6.44 -6.85
N TYR A 153 6.31 -6.61 -5.56
CA TYR A 153 6.09 -5.59 -4.53
C TYR A 153 7.40 -4.92 -4.07
N HIS A 154 8.52 -5.22 -4.72
CA HIS A 154 9.81 -4.68 -4.33
C HIS A 154 9.89 -3.16 -4.61
N PRO A 155 10.41 -2.33 -3.69
CA PRO A 155 10.50 -0.88 -3.88
C PRO A 155 11.31 -0.42 -5.10
N ARG A 156 12.23 -1.27 -5.57
CA ARG A 156 13.11 -1.02 -6.72
C ARG A 156 12.76 -1.89 -7.94
N ARG A 157 11.49 -2.29 -8.09
CA ARG A 157 11.06 -3.16 -9.20
C ARG A 157 11.26 -2.54 -10.59
N SER A 158 11.09 -1.23 -10.70
CA SER A 158 11.26 -0.47 -11.96
C SER A 158 12.69 0.04 -12.18
N VAL A 159 13.67 -0.44 -11.41
CA VAL A 159 15.08 -0.05 -11.63
C VAL A 159 15.63 -0.90 -12.76
N LEU A 160 15.83 -0.28 -13.92
CA LEU A 160 16.39 -0.88 -15.12
C LEU A 160 17.92 -1.07 -15.00
N MET A 161 18.40 -2.19 -15.51
CA MET A 161 19.80 -2.58 -15.54
C MET A 161 20.41 -2.49 -16.95
N ARG A 162 19.60 -2.71 -17.99
CA ARG A 162 20.02 -2.60 -19.40
C ARG A 162 18.93 -1.87 -20.17
N VAL A 163 19.33 -0.83 -20.90
CA VAL A 163 18.46 -0.05 -21.80
C VAL A 163 19.28 0.46 -22.97
N LEU A 164 18.59 0.82 -24.05
CA LEU A 164 19.21 1.61 -25.10
C LEU A 164 19.41 3.03 -24.59
N SER A 165 20.64 3.53 -24.48
CA SER A 165 20.93 4.82 -23.85
C SER A 165 21.96 5.65 -24.61
N ASP A 166 22.11 6.91 -24.18
CA ASP A 166 23.15 7.83 -24.67
C ASP A 166 24.55 7.55 -24.08
N MET A 167 24.70 6.51 -23.25
CA MET A 167 25.95 6.15 -22.58
C MET A 167 26.60 4.89 -23.17
N ASP A 168 25.83 4.05 -23.85
CA ASP A 168 26.29 2.82 -24.48
C ASP A 168 26.03 2.84 -25.99
N ILE A 169 27.09 2.81 -26.78
CA ILE A 169 27.04 2.84 -28.25
C ILE A 169 26.88 1.45 -28.88
N ALA A 170 27.09 0.39 -28.12
CA ALA A 170 27.09 -0.99 -28.61
C ALA A 170 26.16 -1.85 -27.74
N PRO A 171 24.85 -1.52 -27.70
CA PRO A 171 23.88 -2.24 -26.88
C PRO A 171 23.83 -3.70 -27.31
N ASP A 172 23.97 -4.61 -26.35
CA ASP A 172 23.76 -6.04 -26.60
C ASP A 172 22.26 -6.34 -26.46
N LEU A 173 21.63 -6.81 -27.54
CA LEU A 173 20.23 -7.23 -27.51
C LEU A 173 20.12 -8.71 -27.17
N ASP A 174 19.15 -9.06 -26.34
CA ASP A 174 18.74 -10.44 -26.17
C ASP A 174 17.96 -10.86 -27.43
N MET A 175 18.55 -11.76 -28.21
CA MET A 175 18.03 -12.19 -29.51
C MET A 175 17.47 -13.61 -29.46
N PHE A 176 16.25 -13.79 -29.97
CA PHE A 176 15.60 -15.09 -30.06
C PHE A 176 15.05 -15.32 -31.46
N VAL A 177 15.07 -16.57 -31.92
CA VAL A 177 14.39 -16.99 -33.15
C VAL A 177 13.44 -18.11 -32.77
N MET A 178 12.15 -17.91 -33.03
CA MET A 178 11.11 -18.85 -32.64
C MET A 178 10.21 -19.21 -33.83
N PRO A 179 9.85 -20.49 -34.01
CA PRO A 179 8.85 -20.87 -35.00
C PRO A 179 7.47 -20.33 -34.60
N THR A 180 6.75 -19.85 -35.60
CA THR A 180 5.39 -19.32 -35.54
C THR A 180 4.43 -20.26 -36.26
N HIS A 181 3.22 -20.36 -35.75
CA HIS A 181 2.16 -21.18 -36.32
C HIS A 181 0.90 -20.34 -36.51
N PRO A 182 0.08 -20.63 -37.53
CA PRO A 182 -1.23 -20.01 -37.66
C PRO A 182 -2.05 -20.18 -36.38
N GLY A 183 -2.62 -19.08 -35.87
CA GLY A 183 -3.34 -19.02 -34.60
C GLY A 183 -2.51 -18.48 -33.44
N ASP A 184 -1.19 -18.36 -33.59
CA ASP A 184 -0.36 -17.69 -32.59
C ASP A 184 -0.72 -16.22 -32.46
N ARG A 185 -0.68 -15.71 -31.22
CA ARG A 185 -0.90 -14.29 -30.97
C ARG A 185 0.21 -13.75 -30.09
N TRP A 186 0.93 -12.78 -30.63
CA TRP A 186 2.00 -12.08 -29.95
C TRP A 186 1.49 -10.78 -29.34
N LEU A 187 1.97 -10.48 -28.14
CA LEU A 187 1.70 -9.24 -27.43
C LEU A 187 3.04 -8.62 -27.06
N LEU A 188 3.31 -7.42 -27.55
CA LEU A 188 4.37 -6.55 -27.06
C LEU A 188 3.73 -5.46 -26.19
N CYS A 189 4.29 -5.17 -25.02
CA CYS A 189 3.78 -4.09 -24.18
C CYS A 189 4.86 -3.41 -23.32
N SER A 190 4.64 -2.13 -23.00
CA SER A 190 5.42 -1.42 -21.97
C SER A 190 5.04 -1.88 -20.56
N ASP A 191 5.83 -1.48 -19.56
CA ASP A 191 5.61 -1.84 -18.17
C ASP A 191 4.30 -1.26 -17.60
N GLY A 192 3.76 -0.21 -18.21
CA GLY A 192 2.47 0.36 -17.82
C GLY A 192 1.28 -0.58 -18.03
N LEU A 193 1.41 -1.59 -18.90
CA LEU A 193 0.45 -2.70 -18.96
C LEU A 193 0.76 -3.75 -17.88
N SER A 194 1.95 -4.35 -17.93
CA SER A 194 2.32 -5.53 -17.11
C SER A 194 2.47 -5.21 -15.62
N GLY A 195 2.74 -3.95 -15.28
CA GLY A 195 2.83 -3.45 -13.91
C GLY A 195 1.46 -3.28 -13.23
N VAL A 196 0.37 -3.27 -13.99
CA VAL A 196 -1.01 -3.06 -13.48
C VAL A 196 -1.91 -4.27 -13.76
N VAL A 197 -1.81 -4.85 -14.94
CA VAL A 197 -2.62 -5.98 -15.39
C VAL A 197 -1.80 -7.26 -15.24
N ASP A 198 -2.25 -8.17 -14.38
CA ASP A 198 -1.55 -9.45 -14.18
C ASP A 198 -1.66 -10.39 -15.39
N GLU A 199 -0.76 -11.36 -15.44
CA GLU A 199 -0.69 -12.35 -16.54
C GLU A 199 -1.98 -13.15 -16.72
N ALA A 200 -2.75 -13.41 -15.65
CA ALA A 200 -4.00 -14.15 -15.76
C ALA A 200 -5.08 -13.34 -16.50
N HIS A 201 -5.15 -12.04 -16.23
CA HIS A 201 -6.02 -11.11 -16.94
C HIS A 201 -5.57 -10.89 -18.39
N ILE A 202 -4.26 -10.78 -18.62
CA ILE A 202 -3.70 -10.73 -19.98
C ILE A 202 -4.08 -12.01 -20.73
N ALA A 203 -3.81 -13.19 -20.18
CA ALA A 203 -4.12 -14.49 -20.78
C ALA A 203 -5.63 -14.62 -21.10
N LYS A 204 -6.49 -14.14 -20.20
CA LYS A 204 -7.94 -14.13 -20.43
C LYS A 204 -8.34 -13.20 -21.58
N ALA A 205 -7.83 -11.98 -21.63
CA ALA A 205 -8.13 -11.03 -22.72
C ALA A 205 -7.63 -11.58 -24.07
N MET A 206 -6.46 -12.19 -24.03
CA MET A 206 -5.87 -12.93 -25.11
C MET A 206 -6.79 -14.08 -25.58
N GLY A 207 -7.25 -14.97 -24.70
CA GLY A 207 -8.10 -16.11 -25.06
C GLY A 207 -9.52 -15.81 -25.56
N GLN A 208 -9.94 -14.54 -25.68
CA GLN A 208 -11.30 -14.19 -26.14
C GLN A 208 -11.51 -14.32 -27.66
N GLY A 209 -10.44 -14.48 -28.45
CA GLY A 209 -10.54 -14.58 -29.92
C GLY A 209 -11.07 -13.31 -30.59
N LEU A 210 -10.87 -12.15 -29.97
CA LEU A 210 -11.20 -10.85 -30.54
C LEU A 210 -10.07 -10.37 -31.45
N ALA A 211 -10.42 -9.60 -32.48
CA ALA A 211 -9.45 -8.98 -33.37
C ALA A 211 -8.40 -8.14 -32.61
N PRO A 212 -7.15 -8.03 -33.13
CA PRO A 212 -6.04 -7.37 -32.44
C PRO A 212 -6.39 -6.01 -31.83
N GLY A 213 -7.07 -5.14 -32.59
CA GLY A 213 -7.47 -3.82 -32.10
C GLY A 213 -8.45 -3.86 -30.93
N ARG A 214 -9.39 -4.80 -30.91
CA ARG A 214 -10.33 -4.97 -29.79
C ARG A 214 -9.68 -5.61 -28.58
N THR A 215 -8.76 -6.54 -28.78
CA THR A 215 -7.94 -7.11 -27.70
C THR A 215 -7.06 -6.01 -27.07
N ALA A 216 -6.42 -5.18 -27.89
CA ALA A 216 -5.62 -4.05 -27.43
C ALA A 216 -6.46 -3.00 -26.67
N ASP A 217 -7.65 -2.64 -27.17
CA ASP A 217 -8.61 -1.77 -26.47
C ASP A 217 -8.97 -2.34 -25.08
N ASN A 218 -9.25 -3.65 -25.01
CA ASN A 218 -9.63 -4.32 -23.76
C ASN A 218 -8.47 -4.36 -22.75
N LEU A 219 -7.23 -4.57 -23.21
CA LEU A 219 -6.04 -4.54 -22.35
C LEU A 219 -5.76 -3.12 -21.84
N LEU A 220 -5.82 -2.12 -22.73
CA LEU A 220 -5.67 -0.72 -22.35
C LEU A 220 -6.74 -0.31 -21.33
N LYS A 221 -7.99 -0.70 -21.56
CA LYS A 221 -9.08 -0.43 -20.61
C LYS A 221 -8.79 -1.03 -19.24
N GLN A 222 -8.32 -2.28 -19.17
CA GLN A 222 -7.95 -2.91 -17.90
C GLN A 222 -6.82 -2.17 -17.19
N ALA A 223 -5.79 -1.73 -17.92
CA ALA A 223 -4.71 -0.92 -17.35
C ALA A 223 -5.24 0.41 -16.80
N LEU A 224 -6.11 1.10 -17.55
CA LEU A 224 -6.75 2.34 -17.13
C LEU A 224 -7.64 2.12 -15.90
N ASP A 225 -8.45 1.07 -15.87
CA ASP A 225 -9.32 0.72 -14.74
C ASP A 225 -8.49 0.38 -13.48
N GLY A 226 -7.31 -0.24 -13.66
CA GLY A 226 -6.31 -0.46 -12.61
C GLY A 226 -5.52 0.79 -12.20
N GLY A 227 -5.81 1.95 -12.81
CA GLY A 227 -5.27 3.25 -12.44
C GLY A 227 -4.23 3.82 -13.40
N ALA A 228 -3.59 3.01 -14.24
CA ALA A 228 -2.57 3.39 -15.22
C ALA A 228 -1.63 4.52 -14.72
N PRO A 229 -0.77 4.23 -13.73
CA PRO A 229 0.16 5.22 -13.18
C PRO A 229 1.25 5.60 -14.19
N ASP A 230 1.45 4.80 -15.24
CA ASP A 230 2.40 5.07 -16.31
C ASP A 230 1.77 5.11 -17.71
N ASN A 231 2.59 5.46 -18.70
CA ASN A 231 2.27 5.31 -20.11
C ASN A 231 2.02 3.84 -20.45
N VAL A 232 1.04 3.58 -21.31
CA VAL A 232 0.63 2.21 -21.65
C VAL A 232 0.66 2.08 -23.16
N THR A 233 1.53 1.21 -23.66
CA THR A 233 1.66 0.91 -25.08
C THR A 233 1.54 -0.59 -25.31
N VAL A 234 0.78 -0.96 -26.33
CA VAL A 234 0.42 -2.34 -26.63
C VAL A 234 0.46 -2.54 -28.14
N VAL A 235 1.18 -3.56 -28.60
CA VAL A 235 1.15 -4.04 -29.99
C VAL A 235 0.72 -5.50 -30.00
N LEU A 236 -0.37 -5.79 -30.69
CA LEU A 236 -0.91 -7.14 -30.89
C LEU A 236 -0.62 -7.61 -32.31
N VAL A 237 -0.23 -8.86 -32.45
CA VAL A 237 0.05 -9.50 -33.74
C VAL A 237 -0.56 -10.90 -33.75
N ASP A 238 -1.55 -11.12 -34.61
CA ASP A 238 -2.14 -12.43 -34.86
C ASP A 238 -1.52 -13.03 -36.11
N VAL A 239 -0.92 -14.22 -35.97
CA VAL A 239 -0.34 -14.99 -37.07
C VAL A 239 -1.44 -15.79 -37.75
N GLY A 240 -1.60 -15.63 -39.06
CA GLY A 240 -2.66 -16.30 -39.83
C GLY A 240 -4.01 -15.59 -39.79
N GLY A 241 -4.79 -15.78 -40.86
CA GLY A 241 -5.99 -14.99 -41.18
C GLY A 241 -7.30 -15.40 -40.52
N ALA A 242 -7.38 -15.45 -39.19
CA ALA A 242 -8.67 -15.55 -38.49
C ALA A 242 -9.51 -14.26 -38.58
N HIS A 243 -8.83 -13.13 -38.80
CA HIS A 243 -9.40 -11.82 -39.04
C HIS A 243 -8.96 -11.31 -40.42
N PRO A 244 -9.69 -10.34 -41.03
CA PRO A 244 -9.28 -9.80 -42.32
C PRO A 244 -7.81 -9.39 -42.24
N LEU A 245 -7.00 -9.91 -43.17
CA LEU A 245 -5.60 -9.51 -43.32
C LEU A 245 -5.61 -8.00 -43.51
N SER A 246 -5.36 -7.27 -42.43
CA SER A 246 -5.20 -5.83 -42.51
C SER A 246 -3.79 -5.62 -43.01
N SER A 247 -3.62 -5.66 -44.33
CA SER A 247 -2.45 -5.06 -45.00
C SER A 247 -2.55 -3.54 -44.87
N GLY A 248 -2.60 -3.07 -43.62
CA GLY A 248 -2.77 -1.67 -43.28
C GLY A 248 -1.48 -0.93 -43.56
N THR A 249 -1.62 0.35 -43.86
CA THR A 249 -0.52 1.30 -43.71
C THR A 249 0.11 1.11 -42.33
N PRO A 250 1.44 1.05 -42.20
CA PRO A 250 2.10 0.93 -40.91
C PRO A 250 1.55 1.95 -39.91
N THR A 251 1.28 1.49 -38.70
CA THR A 251 0.72 2.33 -37.63
C THR A 251 1.82 2.64 -36.63
N VAL A 252 2.10 3.93 -36.45
CA VAL A 252 3.01 4.45 -35.42
C VAL A 252 2.14 5.07 -34.32
N VAL A 253 2.42 4.76 -33.06
CA VAL A 253 1.69 5.27 -31.89
C VAL A 253 2.65 5.85 -30.85
N GLY A 254 2.13 6.65 -29.92
CA GLY A 254 2.92 7.23 -28.83
C GLY A 254 3.68 8.49 -29.26
N ALA A 255 4.85 8.74 -28.67
CA ALA A 255 5.67 9.92 -28.98
C ALA A 255 6.08 9.97 -30.47
N ALA A 256 6.41 8.82 -31.05
CA ALA A 256 6.81 8.71 -32.45
C ALA A 256 5.69 9.10 -33.45
N SER A 257 4.41 9.07 -33.07
CA SER A 257 3.32 9.40 -33.99
C SER A 257 3.20 10.90 -34.29
N ASN A 258 3.84 11.76 -33.48
CA ASN A 258 3.87 13.21 -33.64
C ASN A 258 5.32 13.72 -33.69
N PRO A 259 6.07 13.48 -34.79
CA PRO A 259 7.48 13.88 -34.88
C PRO A 259 7.72 15.40 -34.87
N SER A 260 6.66 16.22 -34.84
CA SER A 260 6.71 17.68 -35.02
C SER A 260 6.50 18.52 -33.75
N SER A 261 6.39 17.94 -32.55
CA SER A 261 6.25 18.74 -31.31
C SER A 261 7.58 18.97 -30.58
N LEU A 262 8.43 19.84 -31.14
CA LEU A 262 9.33 20.66 -30.33
C LEU A 262 8.65 22.00 -30.01
N PRO A 263 7.69 22.00 -29.07
CA PRO A 263 7.68 23.09 -28.10
C PRO A 263 7.53 22.52 -26.69
N VAL A 264 8.57 22.71 -25.88
CA VAL A 264 8.48 22.60 -24.42
C VAL A 264 7.47 23.64 -23.96
N ALA A 265 6.23 23.21 -23.66
CA ALA A 265 5.30 24.05 -22.94
C ALA A 265 5.87 24.27 -21.52
N PRO A 266 6.03 25.52 -21.05
CA PRO A 266 6.49 25.75 -19.69
C PRO A 266 5.47 25.16 -18.70
N PRO A 267 5.93 24.53 -17.59
CA PRO A 267 5.01 24.01 -16.60
C PRO A 267 4.17 25.16 -16.03
N ARG A 268 2.85 25.02 -16.09
CA ARG A 268 1.95 25.87 -15.32
C ARG A 268 2.21 25.58 -13.84
N SER A 269 2.74 26.56 -13.12
CA SER A 269 2.87 26.48 -11.67
C SER A 269 1.46 26.41 -11.05
N SER A 270 1.05 25.22 -10.61
CA SER A 270 -0.10 25.10 -9.71
C SER A 270 0.32 25.61 -8.33
N LEU A 271 -0.24 26.73 -7.90
CA LEU A 271 -0.01 27.37 -6.59
C LEU A 271 -0.59 26.58 -5.39
N THR A 272 -0.74 25.26 -5.49
CA THR A 272 -1.40 24.41 -4.48
C THR A 272 -0.48 23.32 -3.92
N GLY A 273 0.81 23.64 -3.73
CA GLY A 273 1.84 22.66 -3.32
C GLY A 273 2.31 22.72 -1.86
N TRP A 274 1.60 23.37 -0.93
CA TRP A 274 2.07 23.53 0.45
C TRP A 274 1.71 22.39 1.43
N LEU A 275 0.98 21.35 1.00
CA LEU A 275 0.49 20.30 1.89
C LEU A 275 0.93 18.87 1.56
N HIS A 276 1.79 18.66 0.55
CA HIS A 276 2.37 17.35 0.28
C HIS A 276 3.87 17.49 0.02
N PRO A 277 4.74 16.82 0.78
CA PRO A 277 6.11 16.66 0.35
C PRO A 277 6.06 15.78 -0.90
N VAL A 278 6.17 16.40 -2.08
CA VAL A 278 6.59 15.69 -3.28
C VAL A 278 7.96 15.13 -2.92
N LEU A 279 8.04 13.82 -2.71
CA LEU A 279 9.29 13.09 -2.80
C LEU A 279 9.80 13.35 -4.22
N GLN A 280 10.58 14.40 -4.34
CA GLN A 280 11.45 14.65 -5.48
C GLN A 280 12.35 13.42 -5.51
N ALA A 281 11.98 12.45 -6.35
CA ALA A 281 12.79 11.28 -6.62
C ALA A 281 14.18 11.83 -6.94
N ALA A 282 15.14 11.51 -6.07
CA ALA A 282 16.50 11.98 -6.22
C ALA A 282 17.00 11.48 -7.58
N ASN A 283 17.25 12.44 -8.47
CA ASN A 283 17.96 12.24 -9.71
C ASN A 283 19.37 11.74 -9.39
N GLU A 284 19.61 10.45 -9.59
CA GLU A 284 20.94 9.92 -9.88
C GLU A 284 20.93 9.36 -11.31
N PRO A 285 22.02 9.52 -12.07
CA PRO A 285 22.12 8.98 -13.42
C PRO A 285 21.86 7.47 -13.41
N SER A 286 20.85 7.03 -14.15
CA SER A 286 20.35 5.65 -14.20
C SER A 286 21.26 4.74 -15.04
N HIS A 287 22.52 4.63 -14.65
CA HIS A 287 23.37 3.50 -15.00
C HIS A 287 24.07 3.02 -13.74
N PHE A 288 23.55 1.92 -13.20
CA PHE A 288 24.08 1.30 -12.00
C PHE A 288 24.68 -0.05 -12.39
N GLU A 289 25.96 -0.05 -12.81
CA GLU A 289 26.76 -1.28 -12.89
C GLU A 289 27.38 -1.53 -11.52
N PRO A 290 26.93 -2.54 -10.76
CA PRO A 290 27.41 -2.72 -9.41
C PRO A 290 28.54 -3.73 -9.46
N ASP A 291 29.72 -3.36 -8.99
CA ASP A 291 30.64 -4.37 -8.47
C ASP A 291 29.93 -5.22 -7.40
N SER A 292 30.31 -6.49 -7.28
CA SER A 292 29.76 -7.44 -6.29
C SER A 292 29.64 -6.84 -4.88
N ASP A 293 30.54 -5.92 -4.55
CA ASP A 293 30.72 -5.32 -3.24
C ASP A 293 29.65 -4.25 -2.95
N TYR A 294 29.14 -3.53 -3.95
CA TYR A 294 28.06 -2.56 -3.77
C TYR A 294 26.72 -3.25 -3.46
N PHE A 295 26.49 -4.44 -4.03
CA PHE A 295 25.32 -5.25 -3.70
C PHE A 295 25.31 -5.69 -2.24
N GLU A 296 26.48 -6.02 -1.67
CA GLU A 296 26.60 -6.35 -0.26
C GLU A 296 26.38 -5.13 0.63
N GLU A 297 26.93 -3.97 0.26
CA GLU A 297 26.81 -2.73 1.02
C GLU A 297 25.35 -2.26 1.15
N ILE A 298 24.55 -2.32 0.07
CA ILE A 298 23.10 -2.00 0.14
C ILE A 298 22.34 -3.01 0.99
N ILE A 299 22.61 -4.31 0.84
CA ILE A 299 21.90 -5.34 1.61
C ILE A 299 22.21 -5.19 3.10
N GLU A 300 23.43 -4.81 3.44
CA GLU A 300 23.78 -4.42 4.81
C GLU A 300 23.03 -3.17 5.26
N GLU A 301 22.92 -2.15 4.41
CA GLU A 301 22.22 -0.92 4.74
C GLU A 301 20.72 -1.17 5.02
N ASP A 302 20.07 -1.99 4.20
CA ASP A 302 18.66 -2.33 4.34
C ASP A 302 18.40 -3.24 5.56
N LYS A 303 19.31 -4.18 5.85
CA LYS A 303 19.30 -4.96 7.09
C LYS A 303 19.45 -4.03 8.31
N ARG A 304 20.36 -3.06 8.28
CA ARG A 304 20.55 -2.07 9.36
C ARG A 304 19.31 -1.21 9.57
N ARG A 305 18.64 -0.76 8.50
CA ARG A 305 17.39 0.02 8.58
C ARG A 305 16.23 -0.79 9.17
N ARG A 306 16.07 -2.07 8.77
CA ARG A 306 15.06 -2.98 9.35
C ARG A 306 15.29 -3.22 10.84
N THR A 307 16.54 -3.43 11.25
CA THR A 307 16.90 -3.64 12.66
C THR A 307 16.65 -2.39 13.50
N ARG A 308 17.00 -1.19 12.99
CA ARG A 308 16.70 0.08 13.66
C ARG A 308 15.20 0.31 13.85
N ARG A 309 14.37 0.03 12.83
CA ARG A 309 12.90 0.14 12.95
C ARG A 309 12.33 -0.84 13.98
N ARG A 310 12.84 -2.09 14.03
CA ARG A 310 12.44 -3.07 15.06
C ARG A 310 12.83 -2.61 16.46
N ILE A 311 14.04 -2.12 16.65
CA ILE A 311 14.50 -1.60 17.95
C ILE A 311 13.67 -0.38 18.36
N ALA A 312 13.38 0.55 17.45
CA ALA A 312 12.54 1.71 17.73
C ALA A 312 11.11 1.33 18.13
N TRP A 313 10.52 0.33 17.46
CA TRP A 313 9.21 -0.21 17.84
C TRP A 313 9.22 -0.87 19.22
N LEU A 314 10.25 -1.68 19.52
CA LEU A 314 10.39 -2.31 20.85
C LEU A 314 10.61 -1.27 21.95
N ALA A 315 11.40 -0.22 21.69
CA ALA A 315 11.60 0.88 22.62
C ALA A 315 10.30 1.67 22.86
N GLY A 316 9.53 1.94 21.80
CA GLY A 316 8.22 2.58 21.91
C GLY A 316 7.23 1.75 22.74
N LEU A 317 7.21 0.43 22.54
CA LEU A 317 6.38 -0.48 23.32
C LEU A 317 6.80 -0.50 24.80
N LEU A 318 8.09 -0.50 25.09
CA LEU A 318 8.60 -0.42 26.46
C LEU A 318 8.16 0.88 27.15
N VAL A 319 8.25 2.02 26.47
CA VAL A 319 7.80 3.31 27.00
C VAL A 319 6.29 3.31 27.28
N ALA A 320 5.48 2.73 26.38
CA ALA A 320 4.04 2.61 26.59
C ALA A 320 3.70 1.74 27.81
N VAL A 321 4.41 0.62 28.00
CA VAL A 321 4.24 -0.25 29.19
C VAL A 321 4.64 0.50 30.47
N LEU A 322 5.76 1.21 30.47
CA LEU A 322 6.19 2.01 31.63
C LEU A 322 5.19 3.13 31.95
N ALA A 323 4.60 3.78 30.94
CA ALA A 323 3.56 4.78 31.13
C ALA A 323 2.29 4.19 31.74
N LEU A 324 1.87 2.99 31.31
CA LEU A 324 0.74 2.26 31.90
C LEU A 324 1.00 1.89 33.36
N ILE A 325 2.19 1.36 33.66
CA ILE A 325 2.59 1.03 35.04
C ILE A 325 2.61 2.30 35.91
N GLY A 326 3.22 3.38 35.41
CA GLY A 326 3.26 4.67 36.10
C GLY A 326 1.87 5.24 36.36
N GLY A 327 0.97 5.18 35.36
CA GLY A 327 -0.43 5.56 35.50
C GLY A 327 -1.18 4.72 36.54
N GLY A 328 -0.94 3.40 36.56
CA GLY A 328 -1.50 2.50 37.57
C GLY A 328 -1.05 2.82 38.99
N ILE A 329 0.24 3.11 39.18
CA ILE A 329 0.79 3.51 40.49
C ILE A 329 0.17 4.84 40.96
N LEU A 330 0.06 5.83 40.07
CA LEU A 330 -0.56 7.12 40.39
C LEU A 330 -2.04 6.95 40.76
N ALA A 331 -2.77 6.14 40.01
CA ALA A 331 -4.17 5.81 40.29
C ALA A 331 -4.31 5.12 41.64
N TYR A 332 -3.49 4.11 41.92
CA TYR A 332 -3.49 3.41 43.22
C TYR A 332 -3.19 4.35 44.37
N ASN A 333 -2.13 5.17 44.27
CA ASN A 333 -1.80 6.17 45.29
C ASN A 333 -2.94 7.16 45.54
N TRP A 334 -3.65 7.57 44.48
CA TRP A 334 -4.83 8.42 44.61
C TRP A 334 -5.96 7.72 45.38
N THR A 335 -6.23 6.44 45.13
CA THR A 335 -7.25 5.69 45.89
C THR A 335 -6.92 5.62 47.38
N GLN A 336 -5.64 5.49 47.73
CA GLN A 336 -5.18 5.42 49.13
C GLN A 336 -5.36 6.73 49.91
N THR A 337 -5.72 7.84 49.24
CA THR A 337 -6.07 9.11 49.92
C THR A 337 -7.52 9.16 50.41
N ARG A 338 -8.36 8.19 50.03
CA ARG A 338 -9.79 8.14 50.35
C ARG A 338 -10.05 7.22 51.53
N TYR A 339 -11.09 7.54 52.30
CA TYR A 339 -11.56 6.74 53.42
C TYR A 339 -13.06 6.56 53.31
N PHE A 340 -13.58 5.46 53.83
CA PHE A 340 -15.01 5.27 53.97
C PHE A 340 -15.30 4.40 55.20
N VAL A 341 -16.53 4.52 55.70
CA VAL A 341 -17.05 3.69 56.78
C VAL A 341 -18.00 2.67 56.17
N GLY A 342 -17.76 1.38 56.43
CA GLY A 342 -18.54 0.28 55.90
C GLY A 342 -18.91 -0.74 56.97
N ALA A 343 -19.65 -1.78 56.58
CA ALA A 343 -19.96 -2.93 57.41
C ALA A 343 -18.99 -4.08 57.10
N ASP A 344 -18.46 -4.72 58.14
CA ASP A 344 -17.75 -6.01 58.05
C ASP A 344 -18.41 -7.00 59.00
N ASP A 345 -18.93 -8.11 58.47
CA ASP A 345 -19.71 -9.13 59.20
C ASP A 345 -20.82 -8.58 60.12
N ASP A 346 -20.51 -8.19 61.35
CA ASP A 346 -21.43 -7.68 62.37
C ASP A 346 -21.08 -6.28 62.93
N SER A 347 -19.98 -5.66 62.48
CA SER A 347 -19.46 -4.41 63.04
C SER A 347 -19.25 -3.30 62.00
N VAL A 348 -19.17 -2.06 62.50
CA VAL A 348 -18.82 -0.88 61.69
C VAL A 348 -17.30 -0.74 61.60
N VAL A 349 -16.76 -0.70 60.38
CA VAL A 349 -15.32 -0.67 60.11
C VAL A 349 -14.94 0.55 59.26
N ILE A 350 -13.77 1.12 59.55
CA ILE A 350 -13.17 2.19 58.74
C ILE A 350 -12.19 1.57 57.74
N TYR A 351 -12.42 1.83 56.45
CA TYR A 351 -11.57 1.42 55.35
C TYR A 351 -10.79 2.60 54.75
N ARG A 352 -9.60 2.31 54.22
CA ARG A 352 -8.81 3.22 53.37
C ARG A 352 -8.80 2.67 51.95
N GLY A 353 -9.14 3.52 50.98
CA GLY A 353 -9.28 3.14 49.58
C GLY A 353 -10.62 3.53 48.99
N ILE A 354 -10.98 2.90 47.87
CA ILE A 354 -12.29 3.05 47.23
C ILE A 354 -13.11 1.77 47.40
N GLN A 355 -14.43 1.91 47.47
CA GLN A 355 -15.38 0.80 47.69
C GLN A 355 -15.51 -0.17 46.49
N GLN A 356 -14.96 0.18 45.32
CA GLN A 356 -15.11 -0.62 44.10
C GLN A 356 -13.94 -1.59 43.99
N ASP A 357 -14.24 -2.88 43.79
CA ASP A 357 -13.24 -3.91 43.55
C ASP A 357 -13.01 -4.11 42.06
N LEU A 358 -11.75 -4.32 41.66
CA LEU A 358 -11.38 -4.67 40.29
C LEU A 358 -11.11 -6.17 40.20
N GLY A 359 -12.17 -6.95 39.98
CA GLY A 359 -12.09 -8.41 39.95
C GLY A 359 -11.59 -8.97 41.30
N PRO A 360 -10.49 -9.75 41.33
CA PRO A 360 -9.95 -10.29 42.59
C PRO A 360 -9.15 -9.28 43.42
N ILE A 361 -8.92 -8.06 42.90
CA ILE A 361 -8.08 -7.06 43.56
C ILE A 361 -8.97 -6.13 44.38
N LYS A 362 -8.87 -6.27 45.71
CA LYS A 362 -9.48 -5.33 46.66
C LYS A 362 -8.74 -4.00 46.62
N LEU A 363 -9.46 -2.91 46.35
CA LEU A 363 -8.89 -1.55 46.30
C LEU A 363 -9.05 -0.79 47.62
N SER A 364 -9.49 -1.49 48.67
CA SER A 364 -9.61 -0.99 50.01
C SER A 364 -8.94 -1.93 51.01
N THR A 365 -8.38 -1.35 52.07
CA THR A 365 -7.85 -2.09 53.21
C THR A 365 -8.50 -1.58 54.48
N GLU A 366 -8.82 -2.49 55.39
CA GLU A 366 -9.29 -2.14 56.72
C GLU A 366 -8.21 -1.37 57.49
N VAL A 367 -8.61 -0.26 58.10
CA VAL A 367 -7.74 0.57 58.95
C VAL A 367 -8.06 0.37 60.42
N LYS A 368 -9.35 0.26 60.76
CA LYS A 368 -9.81 0.21 62.14
C LYS A 368 -11.22 -0.35 62.27
N ASP A 369 -11.36 -1.43 63.04
CA ASP A 369 -12.65 -1.87 63.60
C ASP A 369 -13.06 -0.94 64.75
N THR A 370 -14.32 -0.48 64.71
CA THR A 370 -14.86 0.42 65.74
C THR A 370 -15.60 -0.32 66.86
N PHE A 371 -15.81 -1.63 66.73
CA PHE A 371 -16.55 -2.50 67.64
C PHE A 371 -17.99 -2.03 67.90
N ILE A 372 -18.55 -1.21 67.01
CA ILE A 372 -19.97 -0.81 67.05
C ILE A 372 -20.74 -1.90 66.31
N LEU A 373 -21.61 -2.62 67.00
CA LEU A 373 -22.43 -3.65 66.39
C LEU A 373 -23.51 -3.02 65.50
N LEU A 374 -23.68 -3.55 64.29
CA LEU A 374 -24.71 -3.11 63.33
C LEU A 374 -26.13 -3.28 63.91
N ALA A 375 -26.31 -4.24 64.82
CA ALA A 375 -27.58 -4.51 65.50
C ALA A 375 -28.04 -3.34 66.40
N ASP A 376 -27.09 -2.61 66.99
CA ASP A 376 -27.36 -1.50 67.92
C ASP A 376 -27.70 -0.19 67.18
N LEU A 377 -27.49 -0.15 65.87
CA LEU A 377 -27.81 1.01 65.04
C LEU A 377 -29.29 1.02 64.61
N PRO A 378 -29.93 2.21 64.57
CA PRO A 378 -31.22 2.39 63.90
C PRO A 378 -31.19 1.91 62.44
N SER A 379 -32.31 1.37 61.94
CA SER A 379 -32.40 0.76 60.60
C SER A 379 -31.86 1.65 59.48
N TYR A 380 -32.19 2.94 59.48
CA TYR A 380 -31.72 3.88 58.45
C TYR A 380 -30.19 4.08 58.47
N GLN A 381 -29.55 4.00 59.64
CA GLN A 381 -28.11 4.14 59.79
C GLN A 381 -27.40 2.85 59.39
N ARG A 382 -27.96 1.71 59.76
CA ARG A 382 -27.49 0.40 59.32
C ARG A 382 -27.45 0.32 57.80
N ASP A 383 -28.55 0.66 57.13
CA ASP A 383 -28.64 0.68 55.67
C ASP A 383 -27.64 1.65 55.02
N SER A 384 -27.25 2.72 55.74
CA SER A 384 -26.26 3.70 55.25
C SER A 384 -24.83 3.20 55.41
N VAL A 385 -24.53 2.48 56.49
CA VAL A 385 -23.22 1.85 56.72
C VAL A 385 -23.03 0.64 55.80
N GLU A 386 -24.07 -0.17 55.58
CA GLU A 386 -24.06 -1.28 54.62
C GLU A 386 -23.85 -0.79 53.18
N ARG A 387 -24.42 0.37 52.83
CA ARG A 387 -24.17 1.05 51.54
C ARG A 387 -22.88 1.88 51.52
N THR A 388 -22.14 1.88 52.62
CA THR A 388 -20.94 2.67 52.90
C THR A 388 -21.16 4.18 52.96
N ILE A 389 -20.38 4.84 53.82
CA ILE A 389 -20.39 6.29 54.01
C ILE A 389 -19.00 6.84 53.67
N ASN A 390 -18.93 7.66 52.62
CA ASN A 390 -17.68 8.28 52.20
C ASN A 390 -17.14 9.28 53.24
N ALA A 391 -15.84 9.21 53.52
CA ALA A 391 -15.13 10.12 54.40
C ALA A 391 -13.96 10.81 53.67
N ARG A 392 -13.77 12.10 53.92
CA ARG A 392 -12.73 12.88 53.23
C ARG A 392 -11.34 12.71 53.84
N SER A 393 -11.27 12.18 55.06
CA SER A 393 -10.04 11.92 55.79
C SER A 393 -10.30 10.89 56.90
N LEU A 394 -9.23 10.37 57.52
CA LEU A 394 -9.35 9.51 58.69
C LEU A 394 -10.07 10.20 59.86
N ALA A 395 -9.82 11.50 60.08
CA ALA A 395 -10.47 12.26 61.14
C ALA A 395 -11.99 12.39 60.90
N ASP A 396 -12.39 12.58 59.64
CA ASP A 396 -13.80 12.64 59.22
C ASP A 396 -14.48 11.27 59.39
N ALA A 397 -13.78 10.18 59.02
CA ALA A 397 -14.26 8.81 59.25
C ALA A 397 -14.49 8.53 60.74
N ILE A 398 -13.55 8.94 61.60
CA ILE A 398 -13.68 8.83 63.06
C ILE A 398 -14.89 9.64 63.56
N ALA A 399 -15.08 10.86 63.07
CA ALA A 399 -16.22 11.70 63.45
C ALA A 399 -17.58 11.13 62.97
N ILE A 400 -17.61 10.41 61.84
CA ILE A 400 -18.79 9.67 61.40
C ILE A 400 -19.08 8.52 62.37
N THR A 401 -18.07 7.73 62.73
CA THR A 401 -18.24 6.59 63.64
C THR A 401 -18.65 7.00 65.05
N GLU A 402 -18.17 8.15 65.55
CA GLU A 402 -18.57 8.65 66.85
C GLU A 402 -20.03 9.14 66.88
N ARG A 403 -20.52 9.71 65.77
CA ARG A 403 -21.95 10.02 65.61
C ARG A 403 -22.80 8.76 65.60
N LEU A 404 -22.35 7.70 64.90
CA LEU A 404 -23.01 6.40 64.89
C LEU A 404 -23.05 5.76 66.30
N ARG A 405 -21.95 5.87 67.06
CA ARG A 405 -21.88 5.41 68.46
C ARG A 405 -22.86 6.15 69.36
N GLN A 406 -23.00 7.47 69.21
CA GLN A 406 -23.94 8.26 70.01
C GLN A 406 -25.41 7.87 69.75
N SER A 407 -25.74 7.47 68.53
CA SER A 407 -27.07 6.96 68.20
C SER A 407 -27.31 5.49 68.56
N ALA A 408 -26.26 4.75 68.89
CA ALA A 408 -26.36 3.38 69.40
C ALA A 408 -26.67 3.33 70.92
N LEU A 409 -26.58 4.45 71.63
CA LEU A 409 -26.92 4.53 73.06
C LEU A 409 -28.45 4.49 73.28
N PRO A 410 -28.95 3.74 74.27
CA PRO A 410 -30.38 3.67 74.54
C PRO A 410 -30.93 5.04 74.98
N PRO A 411 -32.19 5.39 74.62
CA PRO A 411 -32.79 6.64 75.05
C PRO A 411 -32.88 6.69 76.59
N ILE A 412 -32.52 7.84 77.18
CA ILE A 412 -32.74 8.12 78.61
C ILE A 412 -34.25 7.97 78.89
N PRO A 413 -34.67 7.17 79.88
CA PRO A 413 -36.09 7.01 80.17
C PRO A 413 -36.70 8.35 80.60
N VAL A 414 -37.66 8.84 79.83
CA VAL A 414 -38.52 9.97 80.18
C VAL A 414 -39.49 9.50 81.29
N PRO A 415 -39.63 10.21 82.41
CA PRO A 415 -40.58 9.80 83.46
C PRO A 415 -42.02 9.88 82.94
N ILE A 416 -42.73 8.77 83.06
CA ILE A 416 -44.16 8.60 82.72
C ILE A 416 -45.00 9.43 83.71
N PRO A 417 -45.96 10.28 83.28
CA PRO A 417 -46.86 10.96 84.21
C PRO A 417 -47.88 9.98 84.82
N THR A 418 -47.97 10.02 86.16
CA THR A 418 -48.91 9.28 87.03
C THR A 418 -50.39 9.54 86.66
N PRO A 419 -51.28 8.53 86.69
CA PRO A 419 -52.71 8.72 86.48
C PRO A 419 -53.43 9.24 87.75
N THR A 420 -54.36 10.19 87.58
CA THR A 420 -55.28 10.73 88.61
C THR A 420 -56.71 10.75 88.02
N PRO A 421 -57.80 10.70 88.80
CA PRO A 421 -58.65 9.51 89.04
C PRO A 421 -60.05 9.61 88.41
N SER A 422 -60.78 8.50 88.38
CA SER A 422 -62.19 8.41 87.96
C SER A 422 -63.14 9.24 88.82
N ALA A 423 -64.13 9.86 88.17
CA ALA A 423 -65.26 10.57 88.75
C ALA A 423 -66.25 9.61 89.47
N PRO A 424 -67.05 10.10 90.44
CA PRO A 424 -67.90 9.25 91.28
C PRO A 424 -69.26 8.90 90.65
N GLU A 425 -69.79 7.76 91.11
CA GLU A 425 -71.05 7.10 90.77
C GLU A 425 -72.31 7.87 91.28
N PRO A 426 -73.45 7.89 90.55
CA PRO A 426 -74.68 8.53 91.02
C PRO A 426 -75.55 7.57 91.87
N THR A 427 -76.03 8.05 93.02
CA THR A 427 -77.02 7.37 93.89
C THR A 427 -78.46 7.77 93.50
N PRO A 428 -79.47 6.88 93.61
CA PRO A 428 -80.81 7.10 93.06
C PRO A 428 -81.84 7.72 94.03
N THR A 429 -82.81 8.43 93.44
CA THR A 429 -84.27 8.51 93.72
C THR A 429 -84.79 8.89 95.12
N GLU A 430 -85.65 9.93 95.20
CA GLU A 430 -87.06 9.80 95.64
C GLU A 430 -87.90 11.09 95.50
N VAL A 431 -89.08 10.91 94.91
CA VAL A 431 -90.33 11.72 94.90
C VAL A 431 -91.36 10.74 95.53
N PRO A 432 -92.41 11.08 96.33
CA PRO A 432 -93.45 12.11 96.10
C PRO A 432 -93.99 12.78 97.38
N THR A 433 -94.90 13.76 97.40
CA THR A 433 -96.37 13.74 97.15
C THR A 433 -96.94 15.01 97.85
N PRO A 434 -98.25 15.34 97.83
CA PRO A 434 -99.20 15.58 96.75
C PRO A 434 -99.36 17.06 96.36
#